data_AF-A0A126R9P1-F1
#
_entry.id   AF-A0A126R9P1-F1
#
_cell.length_a   1.000
_cell.length_b   1.000
_cell.length_c   1.000
_cell.angle_alpha   90.00
_cell.angle_beta   90.00
_cell.angle_gamma   90.00
#
_symmetry.space_group_name_H-M   'P 1'
#
loop_
_entity.id
_entity.type
_entity.pdbx_description
1 polymer ?
#
loop_
_entity_poly.entity_id
_entity_poly.type
_entity_poly.pdbx_seq_one_letter_code
_entity_poly.pdbx_strand_id
1 'polypeptide(L)'
;MNEARKKAVYVGAPACFALEAECQLLNQAFPGSCYLVGSSLERPDWRDIDVRMIMDDEAFSGLFPHAKEHWEFDPRWIVMTVAISERLSKQTGLPVDFQFQPRTHANKRHSGPRNALGLIFARHGEEG
;
A
#
# COMPACT_ATOMS: atom_id res chain seq x y z
N MET A 1 6.50 -30.47 -20.33
CA MET A 1 6.10 -29.91 -19.03
C MET A 1 5.60 -28.51 -19.29
N ASN A 2 4.33 -28.22 -19.03
CA ASN A 2 3.78 -26.88 -19.21
C ASN A 2 4.30 -26.05 -18.02
N GLU A 3 5.15 -25.04 -18.26
CA GLU A 3 5.61 -24.16 -17.18
C GLU A 3 4.38 -23.51 -16.55
N ALA A 4 4.18 -23.72 -15.25
CA ALA A 4 3.10 -23.09 -14.53
C ALA A 4 3.30 -21.57 -14.62
N ARG A 5 2.39 -20.88 -15.32
CA ARG A 5 2.45 -19.43 -15.51
C ARG A 5 2.52 -18.75 -14.14
N LYS A 6 3.59 -17.98 -13.90
CA LYS A 6 3.76 -17.21 -12.66
C LYS A 6 2.56 -16.28 -12.48
N LYS A 7 1.90 -16.36 -11.33
CA LYS A 7 0.78 -15.47 -11.00
C LYS A 7 1.30 -14.05 -10.80
N ALA A 8 0.52 -13.06 -11.21
CA ALA A 8 0.83 -11.65 -10.94
C ALA A 8 0.66 -11.29 -9.45
N VAL A 9 -0.20 -12.04 -8.74
CA VAL A 9 -0.49 -11.89 -7.32
C VAL A 9 -1.00 -13.22 -6.76
N TYR A 10 -0.64 -13.53 -5.52
CA TYR A 10 -1.04 -14.75 -4.80
C TYR A 10 -2.15 -14.48 -3.76
N VAL A 11 -2.81 -13.32 -3.87
CA VAL A 11 -3.96 -12.90 -3.07
C VAL A 11 -5.24 -13.31 -3.78
N GLY A 12 -6.23 -13.81 -3.03
CA GLY A 12 -7.53 -14.20 -3.58
C GLY A 12 -8.32 -13.00 -4.10
N ALA A 13 -9.09 -13.20 -5.18
CA ALA A 13 -9.81 -12.12 -5.85
C ALA A 13 -10.73 -11.28 -4.93
N PRO A 14 -11.52 -11.86 -4.00
CA PRO A 14 -12.34 -11.05 -3.09
C PRO A 14 -11.52 -10.08 -2.24
N ALA A 15 -10.38 -10.54 -1.72
CA ALA A 15 -9.48 -9.69 -0.93
C ALA A 15 -8.81 -8.62 -1.81
N CYS A 16 -8.46 -8.93 -3.07
CA CYS A 16 -8.00 -7.91 -4.01
C CYS A 16 -9.04 -6.81 -4.20
N PHE A 17 -10.30 -7.15 -4.45
CA PHE A 17 -11.35 -6.13 -4.64
C PHE A 17 -11.62 -5.32 -3.36
N ALA A 18 -11.56 -5.95 -2.19
CA ALA A 18 -11.66 -5.23 -0.92
C ALA A 18 -10.48 -4.26 -0.72
N LEU A 19 -9.25 -4.68 -1.05
CA LEU A 19 -8.09 -3.79 -1.03
C LEU A 19 -8.24 -2.62 -2.00
N GLU A 20 -8.70 -2.86 -3.23
CA GLU A 20 -8.92 -1.80 -4.22
C GLU A 20 -9.91 -0.75 -3.69
N ALA A 21 -11.08 -1.18 -3.20
CA ALA A 21 -12.11 -0.27 -2.68
C ALA A 21 -11.61 0.56 -1.49
N GLU A 22 -10.89 -0.07 -0.55
CA GLU A 22 -10.38 0.61 0.63
C GLU A 22 -9.19 1.53 0.30
N CYS A 23 -8.28 1.09 -0.56
CA CYS A 23 -7.14 1.89 -1.00
C CYS A 23 -7.58 3.09 -1.82
N GLN A 24 -8.69 3.00 -2.55
CA GLN A 24 -9.27 4.15 -3.24
C GLN A 24 -9.63 5.28 -2.25
N LEU A 25 -10.21 4.96 -1.10
CA LEU A 25 -10.51 5.94 -0.05
C LEU A 25 -9.22 6.51 0.55
N LEU A 26 -8.22 5.67 0.78
CA LEU A 26 -6.92 6.09 1.33
C LEU A 26 -6.17 7.01 0.36
N ASN A 27 -6.17 6.71 -0.93
CA ASN A 27 -5.55 7.54 -1.97
C ASN A 27 -6.22 8.93 -2.09
N GLN A 28 -7.50 9.04 -1.76
CA GLN A 28 -8.20 10.33 -1.68
C GLN A 28 -7.92 11.07 -0.37
N ALA A 29 -7.66 10.34 0.71
CA ALA A 29 -7.45 10.90 2.04
C ALA A 29 -6.02 11.42 2.27
N PHE A 30 -5.03 10.88 1.56
CA PHE A 30 -3.62 11.19 1.77
C PHE A 30 -2.92 11.60 0.47
N PRO A 31 -1.91 12.50 0.52
CA PRO A 31 -1.14 12.91 -0.65
C PRO A 31 -0.10 11.83 -1.04
N GLY A 32 -0.60 10.68 -1.51
CA GLY A 32 0.19 9.52 -1.94
C GLY A 32 -0.69 8.45 -2.59
N SER A 33 -0.06 7.32 -2.92
CA SER A 33 -0.75 6.17 -3.51
C SER A 33 -0.43 4.87 -2.77
N CYS A 34 -1.43 4.01 -2.63
CA CYS A 34 -1.28 2.67 -2.09
C CYS A 34 -0.69 1.71 -3.12
N TYR A 35 0.24 0.87 -2.66
CA TYR A 35 0.81 -0.22 -3.44
C TYR A 35 0.79 -1.51 -2.63
N LEU A 36 0.36 -2.60 -3.27
CA LEU A 36 0.68 -3.94 -2.82
C LEU A 36 2.14 -4.23 -3.18
N VAL A 37 2.90 -4.72 -2.21
CA VAL A 37 4.30 -5.13 -2.36
C VAL A 37 4.55 -6.48 -1.69
N GLY A 38 5.81 -6.87 -1.57
CA GLY A 38 6.22 -7.98 -0.71
C GLY A 38 5.87 -9.36 -1.25
N SER A 39 5.94 -10.34 -0.36
CA SER A 39 5.99 -11.76 -0.72
C SER A 39 4.72 -12.27 -1.43
N SER A 40 3.57 -11.62 -1.21
CA SER A 40 2.31 -11.97 -1.87
C SER A 40 2.30 -11.71 -3.38
N LEU A 41 3.27 -10.97 -3.91
CA LEU A 41 3.49 -10.81 -5.35
C LEU A 41 4.44 -11.86 -5.94
N GLU A 42 5.17 -12.59 -5.10
CA GLU A 42 6.27 -13.44 -5.55
C GLU A 42 5.94 -14.93 -5.44
N ARG A 43 5.31 -15.34 -4.33
CA ARG A 43 5.11 -16.75 -3.97
C ARG A 43 3.80 -16.96 -3.18
N PRO A 44 3.24 -18.19 -3.16
CA PRO A 44 1.97 -18.48 -2.50
C PRO A 44 2.01 -18.60 -0.97
N ASP A 45 3.17 -18.82 -0.38
CA ASP A 45 3.41 -19.00 1.07
C ASP A 45 3.76 -17.68 1.78
N TRP A 46 3.06 -16.61 1.41
CA TRP A 46 3.17 -15.31 2.09
C TRP A 46 2.50 -15.36 3.47
N ARG A 47 3.03 -14.60 4.42
CA ARG A 47 2.47 -14.49 5.78
C ARG A 47 1.51 -13.32 5.90
N ASP A 48 1.95 -12.16 5.41
CA ASP A 48 1.28 -10.88 5.53
C ASP A 48 1.05 -10.28 4.13
N ILE A 49 0.02 -9.45 4.01
CA ILE A 49 -0.25 -8.62 2.84
C ILE A 49 0.38 -7.24 3.07
N ASP A 50 1.53 -6.99 2.43
CA ASP A 50 2.26 -5.74 2.57
C ASP A 50 1.63 -4.63 1.69
N VAL A 51 1.00 -3.63 2.33
CA VAL A 51 0.49 -2.43 1.66
C VAL A 51 1.32 -1.22 2.05
N ARG A 52 1.78 -0.43 1.08
CA ARG A 52 2.57 0.78 1.32
C ARG A 52 1.87 1.99 0.70
N MET A 53 1.56 2.98 1.53
CA MET A 53 1.18 4.32 1.08
C MET A 53 2.46 5.12 0.83
N ILE A 54 2.83 5.23 -0.44
CA ILE A 54 4.05 5.92 -0.85
C ILE A 54 3.72 7.37 -1.17
N MET A 55 4.43 8.29 -0.52
CA MET A 55 4.21 9.73 -0.59
C MET A 55 5.48 10.46 -1.02
N ASP A 56 5.35 11.67 -1.58
CA ASP A 56 6.50 12.59 -1.70
C ASP A 56 7.17 12.80 -0.34
N ASP A 57 8.49 12.96 -0.32
CA ASP A 57 9.26 13.06 0.92
C ASP A 57 8.84 14.32 1.73
N GLU A 58 8.52 15.41 1.05
CA GLU A 58 8.00 16.64 1.65
C GLU A 58 6.60 16.44 2.23
N ALA A 59 5.73 15.72 1.51
CA ALA A 59 4.37 15.42 1.98
C ALA A 59 4.40 14.48 3.19
N PHE A 60 5.29 13.49 3.18
CA PHE A 60 5.54 12.61 4.31
C PHE A 60 6.03 13.40 5.52
N SER A 61 7.02 14.27 5.33
CA SER A 61 7.58 15.11 6.40
C SER A 61 6.55 16.11 6.96
N GLY A 62 5.65 16.63 6.11
CA GLY A 62 4.55 17.49 6.55
C GLY A 62 3.51 16.74 7.39
N LEU A 63 3.22 15.48 7.05
CA LEU A 63 2.27 14.66 7.81
C LEU A 63 2.88 14.14 9.11
N PHE A 64 4.17 13.80 9.10
CA PHE A 64 4.92 13.27 10.25
C PHE A 64 6.15 14.16 10.53
N PRO A 65 5.97 15.36 11.12
CA PRO A 65 7.06 16.32 11.28
C PRO A 65 8.14 15.91 12.29
N HIS A 66 7.86 14.92 13.14
CA HIS A 66 8.80 14.39 14.11
C HIS A 66 9.46 13.08 13.66
N ALA A 67 9.00 12.54 12.52
CA ALA A 67 9.58 11.38 11.86
C ALA A 67 10.87 11.77 11.15
N LYS A 68 12.00 11.67 11.87
CA LYS A 68 13.35 11.78 11.32
C LYS A 68 13.78 10.41 10.74
N GLU A 69 15.04 10.01 10.91
CA GLU A 69 15.58 8.73 10.43
C GLU A 69 14.86 7.48 11.01
N HIS A 70 14.12 7.66 12.10
CA HIS A 70 13.38 6.61 12.80
C HIS A 70 11.88 6.92 12.87
N TRP A 71 11.27 7.22 11.70
CA TRP A 71 9.85 7.59 11.60
C TRP A 71 8.88 6.52 12.11
N GLU A 72 9.30 5.26 12.15
CA GLU A 72 8.53 4.15 12.70
C GLU A 72 8.22 4.32 14.19
N PHE A 73 8.92 5.24 14.87
CA PHE A 73 8.67 5.62 16.26
C PHE A 73 7.84 6.91 16.42
N ASP A 74 7.48 7.58 15.32
CA ASP A 74 6.58 8.73 15.37
C ASP A 74 5.20 8.27 15.85
N PRO A 75 4.65 8.82 16.95
CA PRO A 75 3.38 8.34 17.50
C PRO A 75 2.21 8.45 16.52
N ARG A 76 2.19 9.48 15.66
CA ARG A 76 1.15 9.66 14.65
C ARG A 76 1.28 8.59 13.58
N TRP A 77 2.50 8.31 13.12
CA TRP A 77 2.76 7.23 12.18
C TRP A 77 2.31 5.88 12.75
N ILE A 78 2.69 5.55 13.99
CA ILE A 78 2.31 4.28 14.64
C ILE A 78 0.78 4.15 14.71
N VAL A 79 0.09 5.13 15.27
CA VAL A 79 -1.37 5.07 15.46
C VAL A 79 -2.08 4.90 14.12
N MET A 80 -1.69 5.67 13.10
CA MET A 80 -2.33 5.60 11.80
C MET A 80 -2.03 4.29 11.06
N THR A 81 -0.77 3.83 11.07
CA THR A 81 -0.33 2.57 10.48
C THR A 81 -1.08 1.39 11.11
N VAL A 82 -1.17 1.33 12.45
CA VAL A 82 -1.89 0.26 13.16
C VAL A 82 -3.39 0.32 12.87
N ALA A 83 -4.02 1.49 12.98
CA ALA A 83 -5.46 1.63 12.75
C ALA A 83 -5.87 1.25 11.31
N ILE A 84 -5.07 1.65 10.32
CA ILE A 84 -5.33 1.30 8.91
C ILE A 84 -5.06 -0.18 8.67
N SER A 85 -3.97 -0.74 9.22
CA SER A 85 -3.70 -2.19 9.13
C SER A 85 -4.85 -3.02 9.69
N GLU A 86 -5.39 -2.65 10.85
CA GLU A 86 -6.55 -3.32 11.43
C GLU A 86 -7.81 -3.18 10.58
N ARG A 87 -8.06 -1.97 10.03
CA ARG A 87 -9.20 -1.74 9.15
C ARG A 87 -9.11 -2.61 7.91
N LEU A 88 -7.99 -2.59 7.21
CA LEU A 88 -7.78 -3.39 5.99
C LEU A 88 -7.84 -4.89 6.28
N SER A 89 -7.29 -5.32 7.42
CA SER A 89 -7.37 -6.73 7.84
C SER A 89 -8.82 -7.15 8.07
N LYS A 90 -9.63 -6.31 8.72
CA LYS A 90 -11.07 -6.57 8.93
C LYS A 90 -11.85 -6.63 7.61
N GLN A 91 -11.54 -5.76 6.64
CA GLN A 91 -12.23 -5.73 5.35
C GLN A 91 -11.85 -6.89 4.43
N THR A 92 -10.59 -7.34 4.49
CA THR A 92 -10.08 -8.40 3.60
C THR A 92 -10.18 -9.80 4.20
N GLY A 93 -10.25 -9.91 5.52
CA GLY A 93 -10.11 -11.18 6.24
C GLY A 93 -8.68 -11.74 6.23
N LEU A 94 -7.69 -10.93 5.83
CA LEU A 94 -6.28 -11.31 5.72
C LEU A 94 -5.41 -10.48 6.68
N PRO A 95 -4.24 -10.99 7.09
CA PRO A 95 -3.28 -10.20 7.86
C PRO A 95 -2.63 -9.12 6.98
N VAL A 96 -3.06 -7.86 7.11
CA VAL A 96 -2.51 -6.73 6.34
C VAL A 96 -1.50 -5.95 7.17
N ASP A 97 -0.29 -5.76 6.63
CA ASP A 97 0.71 -4.82 7.15
C ASP A 97 0.68 -3.56 6.27
N PHE A 98 0.06 -2.49 6.77
CA PHE A 98 0.02 -1.20 6.08
C PHE A 98 1.06 -0.24 6.66
N GLN A 99 1.80 0.49 5.81
CA GLN A 99 2.73 1.52 6.26
C GLN A 99 2.74 2.75 5.34
N PHE A 100 2.91 3.94 5.91
CA PHE A 100 3.30 5.14 5.16
C PHE A 100 4.81 5.13 4.92
N GLN A 101 5.24 5.46 3.70
CA GLN A 101 6.67 5.53 3.37
C GLN A 101 7.00 6.75 2.50
N PRO A 102 8.11 7.46 2.79
CA PRO A 102 8.64 8.46 1.88
C PRO A 102 9.17 7.79 0.61
N ARG A 103 8.93 8.40 -0.56
CA ARG A 103 9.25 7.84 -1.88
C ARG A 103 10.72 7.47 -2.00
N THR A 104 11.63 8.31 -1.50
CA THR A 104 13.07 8.01 -1.56
C THR A 104 13.41 6.73 -0.81
N HIS A 105 12.80 6.51 0.36
CA HIS A 105 13.02 5.26 1.10
C HIS A 105 12.39 4.07 0.38
N ALA A 106 11.15 4.18 -0.06
CA ALA A 106 10.45 3.10 -0.76
C ALA A 106 11.23 2.64 -2.00
N ASN A 107 11.76 3.58 -2.79
CA ASN A 107 12.58 3.30 -3.98
C ASN A 107 13.91 2.60 -3.66
N LYS A 108 14.52 2.90 -2.52
CA LYS A 108 15.72 2.18 -2.05
C LYS A 108 15.38 0.78 -1.52
N ARG A 109 14.25 0.64 -0.83
CA ARG A 109 13.86 -0.58 -0.09
C ARG A 109 13.25 -1.65 -0.97
N HIS A 110 12.45 -1.27 -1.96
CA HIS A 110 11.63 -2.19 -2.77
C HIS A 110 12.05 -2.15 -4.24
N SER A 111 13.03 -2.98 -4.62
CA SER A 111 13.42 -3.17 -6.02
C SER A 111 12.52 -4.17 -6.78
N GLY A 112 11.67 -4.89 -6.07
CA GLY A 112 10.70 -5.84 -6.62
C GLY A 112 9.44 -5.18 -7.20
N PRO A 113 8.51 -5.99 -7.73
CA PRO A 113 7.26 -5.49 -8.28
C PRO A 113 6.42 -4.75 -7.23
N ARG A 114 5.65 -3.77 -7.70
CA ARG A 114 4.64 -3.05 -6.91
C ARG A 114 3.37 -2.94 -7.74
N ASN A 115 2.25 -3.41 -7.19
CA ASN A 115 0.96 -3.27 -7.85
C ASN A 115 0.23 -2.08 -7.23
N ALA A 116 -0.07 -1.06 -8.02
CA ALA A 116 -0.87 0.08 -7.55
C ALA A 116 -2.28 -0.39 -7.20
N LEU A 117 -2.81 0.13 -6.09
CA LEU A 117 -4.14 -0.18 -5.56
C LEU A 117 -4.99 1.10 -5.49
N GLY A 118 -6.30 0.95 -5.62
CA GLY A 118 -7.27 2.02 -5.48
C GLY A 118 -7.28 3.00 -6.65
N LEU A 119 -6.97 2.51 -7.85
CA LEU A 119 -6.96 3.33 -9.06
C LEU A 119 -8.40 3.68 -9.48
N ILE A 120 -8.65 4.96 -9.70
CA ILE A 120 -9.91 5.46 -10.26
C ILE A 120 -9.71 5.80 -11.73
N PHE A 121 -10.71 5.47 -12.55
CA PHE A 121 -10.74 5.94 -13.92
C PHE A 121 -11.00 7.45 -13.90
N ALA A 122 -9.98 8.25 -14.26
CA ALA A 122 -10.19 9.66 -14.50
C ALA A 122 -11.04 9.77 -15.77
N ARG A 123 -12.30 10.22 -15.63
CA ARG A 123 -13.06 10.67 -16.79
C ARG A 123 -12.36 11.94 -17.25
N HIS A 124 -11.76 11.95 -18.45
CA HIS A 124 -11.24 13.19 -19.02
C HIS A 124 -12.36 14.22 -18.99
N GLY A 125 -12.19 15.26 -18.19
CA GLY A 125 -13.06 16.42 -18.21
C GLY A 125 -12.89 17.09 -19.57
N GLU A 126 -14.00 17.34 -20.24
CA GLU A 126 -14.05 18.26 -21.37
C GLU A 126 -13.42 19.58 -20.90
N GLU A 127 -12.36 20.00 -21.57
CA GLU A 127 -11.74 21.31 -21.41
C GLU A 127 -12.82 22.36 -21.70
N GLY A 128 -13.19 23.13 -20.67
CA GLY A 128 -14.05 24.31 -20.77
C GLY A 128 -13.25 25.58 -20.52
#